data_AF-A0AAV6N317-F1
#
_entry.id   AF-A0AAV6N317-F1
#
_cell.length_a   1.000
_cell.length_b   1.000
_cell.length_c   1.000
_cell.angle_alpha   90.00
_cell.angle_beta   90.00
_cell.angle_gamma   90.00
#
_symmetry.space_group_name_H-M   'P 1'
#
loop_
_entity.id
_entity.type
_entity.pdbx_description
1 polymer ?
#
loop_
_entity_poly.entity_id
_entity_poly.type
_entity_poly.pdbx_seq_one_letter_code
_entity_poly.pdbx_strand_id
1 'polypeptide(L)'
;MVQNSPQPPPLEEQQPQKPPEPLPKSSQDDELDEELRKLLIPDVRDLPFAPPSAVETNFVSYFAPDFMKEGHDQYVYRHANGLCVIGLAPTHIAFKDSSGITAVDFNVGKSDRSSFKVTGKRKKNAQFFEPNSAICKVCTKDASYIVRCSVKGSLLEVNDRLMKQPELLKNVAHREGYIAIVMPKPADWVKVKESLLSLEEYKRLREV
;
A
#
# COMPACT_ATOMS: atom_id res chain seq x y z
N MET A 1 -24.80 -84.94 15.44
CA MET A 1 -24.55 -84.77 16.88
C MET A 1 -24.27 -83.30 17.14
N VAL A 2 -24.86 -82.80 18.21
CA VAL A 2 -25.00 -81.39 18.60
C VAL A 2 -23.74 -80.94 19.37
N GLN A 3 -23.49 -79.62 19.41
CA GLN A 3 -22.52 -78.88 20.27
C GLN A 3 -21.03 -78.96 19.84
N ASN A 4 -20.20 -77.93 19.95
CA ASN A 4 -20.22 -76.76 20.84
C ASN A 4 -19.43 -75.60 20.19
N SER A 5 -19.99 -74.39 20.19
CA SER A 5 -19.22 -73.17 19.89
C SER A 5 -18.42 -72.75 21.13
N PRO A 6 -17.14 -72.37 21.03
CA PRO A 6 -16.41 -71.86 22.19
C PRO A 6 -16.86 -70.43 22.53
N GLN A 7 -17.21 -70.22 23.81
CA GLN A 7 -17.45 -68.89 24.38
C GLN A 7 -16.17 -68.04 24.36
N PRO A 8 -16.27 -66.71 24.15
CA PRO A 8 -15.13 -65.82 24.33
C PRO A 8 -14.80 -65.69 25.84
N PRO A 9 -13.52 -65.45 26.19
CA PRO A 9 -13.09 -65.32 27.58
C PRO A 9 -13.64 -64.03 28.22
N PRO A 10 -13.70 -63.97 29.57
CA PRO A 10 -14.19 -62.78 30.27
C PRO A 10 -13.25 -61.60 30.06
N LEU A 11 -13.81 -60.40 29.87
CA LEU A 11 -13.07 -59.15 29.87
C LEU A 11 -12.45 -58.94 31.26
N GLU A 12 -11.12 -58.98 31.35
CA GLU A 12 -10.39 -58.50 32.53
C GLU A 12 -10.66 -56.99 32.71
N GLU A 13 -11.28 -56.62 33.82
CA GLU A 13 -11.38 -55.23 34.27
C GLU A 13 -9.97 -54.69 34.53
N GLN A 14 -9.48 -53.84 33.62
CA GLN A 14 -8.26 -53.06 33.84
C GLN A 14 -8.54 -52.01 34.92
N GLN A 15 -7.85 -52.11 36.06
CA GLN A 15 -7.83 -51.05 37.07
C GLN A 15 -7.33 -49.73 36.46
N PRO A 16 -7.88 -48.55 36.84
CA PRO A 16 -7.41 -47.27 36.33
C PRO A 16 -5.95 -47.04 36.75
N GLN A 17 -5.06 -46.99 35.76
CA GLN A 17 -3.68 -46.53 35.98
C GLN A 17 -3.72 -45.06 36.40
N LYS A 18 -3.12 -44.74 37.56
CA LYS A 18 -2.88 -43.35 37.97
C LYS A 18 -2.07 -42.63 36.87
N PRO A 19 -2.37 -41.35 36.54
CA PRO A 19 -1.55 -40.58 35.62
C PRO A 19 -0.10 -40.52 36.14
N PRO A 20 0.92 -40.63 35.26
CA PRO A 20 2.30 -40.46 35.68
C PRO A 20 2.50 -39.07 36.28
N GLU A 21 3.13 -38.98 37.46
CA GLU A 21 3.54 -37.71 38.06
C GLU A 21 4.50 -36.97 37.12
N PRO A 22 4.40 -35.64 36.97
CA PRO A 22 5.31 -34.88 36.12
C PRO A 22 6.75 -35.03 36.62
N LEU A 23 7.65 -35.46 35.75
CA LEU A 23 9.09 -35.48 36.02
C LEU A 23 9.57 -34.06 36.36
N PRO A 24 10.50 -33.89 37.33
CA PRO A 24 11.04 -32.59 37.68
C PRO A 24 11.78 -32.01 36.47
N LYS A 25 11.34 -30.85 35.99
CA LYS A 25 12.03 -30.09 34.93
C LYS A 25 13.45 -29.77 35.40
N SER A 26 14.44 -29.99 34.54
CA SER A 26 15.82 -29.64 34.85
C SER A 26 15.99 -28.12 34.76
N SER A 27 16.92 -27.55 35.53
CA SER A 27 17.20 -26.10 35.50
C SER A 27 17.61 -25.59 34.11
N GLN A 28 18.13 -26.48 33.26
CA GLN A 28 18.48 -26.18 31.86
C GLN A 28 17.23 -26.07 30.97
N ASP A 29 16.20 -26.88 31.23
CA ASP A 29 14.92 -26.80 30.51
C ASP A 29 14.17 -25.50 30.85
N ASP A 30 14.27 -25.04 32.11
CA ASP A 30 13.65 -23.78 32.55
C ASP A 30 14.37 -22.56 31.95
N GLU A 31 15.70 -22.59 31.82
CA GLU A 31 16.48 -21.52 31.15
C GLU A 31 16.17 -21.46 29.65
N LEU A 32 16.08 -22.60 28.97
CA LEU A 32 15.69 -22.68 27.56
C LEU A 32 14.25 -22.22 27.33
N ASP A 33 13.32 -22.59 28.22
CA ASP A 33 11.92 -22.13 28.18
C ASP A 33 11.84 -20.59 28.33
N GLU A 34 12.68 -19.98 29.18
CA GLU A 34 12.73 -18.53 29.37
C GLU A 34 13.41 -17.78 28.20
N GLU A 35 14.47 -18.32 27.61
CA GLU A 35 15.03 -17.77 26.38
C GLU A 35 14.05 -17.87 25.21
N LEU A 36 13.36 -19.00 25.08
CA LEU A 36 12.34 -19.20 24.07
C LEU A 36 11.17 -18.24 24.26
N ARG A 37 10.74 -18.00 25.51
CA ARG A 37 9.72 -16.99 25.85
C ARG A 37 10.15 -15.58 25.45
N LYS A 38 11.40 -15.20 25.71
CA LYS A 38 11.94 -13.89 25.30
C LYS A 38 12.01 -13.72 23.79
N LEU A 39 12.22 -14.80 23.03
CA LEU A 39 12.23 -14.77 21.57
C LEU A 39 10.82 -14.75 20.96
N LEU A 40 9.87 -15.46 21.56
CA LEU A 40 8.50 -15.57 21.04
C LEU A 40 7.60 -14.39 21.43
N ILE A 41 7.88 -13.75 22.57
CA ILE A 41 7.07 -12.68 23.13
C ILE A 41 7.94 -11.42 23.20
N PRO A 42 7.90 -10.54 22.18
CA PRO A 42 8.58 -9.25 22.24
C PRO A 42 8.04 -8.42 23.41
N ASP A 43 8.88 -7.53 23.96
CA ASP A 43 8.46 -6.64 25.02
C ASP A 43 7.30 -5.75 24.51
N VAL A 44 6.24 -5.65 25.30
CA VAL A 44 5.07 -4.82 24.98
C VAL A 44 5.48 -3.36 24.78
N ARG A 45 6.55 -2.92 25.43
CA ARG A 45 7.13 -1.56 25.28
C ARG A 45 7.80 -1.33 23.92
N ASP A 46 8.22 -2.40 23.24
CA ASP A 46 8.85 -2.34 21.93
C ASP A 46 7.83 -2.41 20.79
N LEU A 47 6.56 -2.70 21.10
CA LEU A 47 5.49 -2.70 20.12
C LEU A 47 5.11 -1.26 19.73
N PRO A 48 4.81 -1.00 18.45
CA PRO A 48 4.33 0.30 18.03
C PRO A 48 2.96 0.58 18.66
N PHE A 49 2.70 1.86 18.97
CA PHE A 49 1.44 2.30 19.58
C PHE A 49 0.19 1.85 18.81
N ALA A 50 0.31 1.78 17.48
CA ALA A 50 -0.71 1.22 16.60
C ALA A 50 -0.03 0.40 15.49
N PRO A 51 -0.70 -0.63 14.96
CA PRO A 51 -0.19 -1.34 13.80
C PRO A 51 -0.05 -0.39 12.61
N PRO A 52 0.95 -0.60 11.73
CA PRO A 52 1.11 0.20 10.53
C PRO A 52 -0.13 0.09 9.64
N SER A 53 -0.45 1.17 8.95
CA SER A 53 -1.57 1.19 8.01
C SER A 53 -1.27 0.36 6.76
N ALA A 54 -2.33 -0.05 6.05
CA ALA A 54 -2.18 -0.79 4.80
C ALA A 54 -1.33 -0.05 3.74
N VAL A 55 -1.31 1.29 3.76
CA VAL A 55 -0.46 2.06 2.85
C VAL A 55 1.00 1.95 3.26
N GLU A 56 1.31 2.12 4.55
CA GLU A 56 2.68 2.04 5.09
C GLU A 56 3.28 0.64 4.94
N THR A 57 2.48 -0.41 5.08
CA THR A 57 2.96 -1.79 4.93
C THR A 57 3.14 -2.20 3.46
N ASN A 58 2.21 -1.80 2.58
CA ASN A 58 2.19 -2.36 1.21
C ASN A 58 2.91 -1.47 0.18
N PHE A 59 3.18 -0.20 0.50
CA PHE A 59 3.74 0.75 -0.44
C PHE A 59 5.00 1.42 0.07
N VAL A 60 5.95 1.62 -0.85
CA VAL A 60 7.11 2.47 -0.63
C VAL A 60 6.82 3.86 -1.19
N SER A 61 7.00 4.89 -0.37
CA SER A 61 6.69 6.27 -0.72
C SER A 61 7.87 6.96 -1.39
N TYR A 62 7.64 7.42 -2.62
CA TYR A 62 8.55 8.27 -3.36
C TYR A 62 7.93 9.63 -3.66
N PHE A 63 8.76 10.65 -3.85
CA PHE A 63 8.31 12.02 -4.12
C PHE A 63 9.08 12.61 -5.30
N ALA A 64 8.35 13.29 -6.18
CA ALA A 64 8.86 14.07 -7.29
C ALA A 64 8.67 15.56 -6.94
N PRO A 65 9.67 16.22 -6.33
CA PRO A 65 9.59 17.66 -6.05
C PRO A 65 9.67 18.46 -7.35
N ASP A 66 8.99 19.62 -7.38
CA ASP A 66 9.08 20.62 -8.46
C ASP A 66 8.88 20.03 -9.88
N PHE A 67 7.97 19.07 -10.02
CA PHE A 67 7.86 18.29 -11.25
C PHE A 67 7.41 19.18 -12.42
N MET A 68 8.35 19.50 -13.32
CA MET A 68 8.25 20.45 -14.44
C MET A 68 8.12 21.92 -14.05
N LYS A 69 7.64 22.24 -12.86
CA LYS A 69 7.39 23.61 -12.36
C LYS A 69 7.60 23.64 -10.85
N GLU A 70 8.06 24.79 -10.36
CA GLU A 70 8.27 25.00 -8.92
C GLU A 70 6.96 24.84 -8.12
N GLY A 71 7.03 24.13 -6.99
CA GLY A 71 5.91 23.82 -6.10
C GLY A 71 4.96 22.74 -6.61
N HIS A 72 5.21 22.13 -7.78
CA HIS A 72 4.40 21.04 -8.33
C HIS A 72 4.85 19.66 -7.81
N ASP A 73 4.79 19.49 -6.49
CA ASP A 73 5.23 18.27 -5.83
C ASP A 73 4.18 17.14 -5.96
N GLN A 74 4.62 15.98 -6.41
CA GLN A 74 3.76 14.79 -6.55
C GLN A 74 4.38 13.62 -5.79
N TYR A 75 3.54 12.77 -5.20
CA TYR A 75 3.99 11.51 -4.64
C TYR A 75 3.76 10.36 -5.62
N VAL A 76 4.58 9.33 -5.50
CA VAL A 76 4.49 8.06 -6.22
C VAL A 76 4.63 6.93 -5.20
N TYR A 77 3.53 6.27 -4.87
CA TYR A 77 3.55 5.10 -3.97
C TYR A 77 3.73 3.84 -4.78
N ARG A 78 4.82 3.11 -4.52
CA ARG A 78 5.18 1.91 -5.24
C ARG A 78 4.81 0.66 -4.44
N HIS A 79 3.93 -0.16 -5.00
CA HIS A 79 3.63 -1.49 -4.48
C HIS A 79 4.66 -2.52 -4.94
N ALA A 80 4.83 -3.60 -4.17
CA ALA A 80 5.71 -4.74 -4.51
C ALA A 80 5.35 -5.38 -5.87
N ASN A 81 4.04 -5.45 -6.18
CA ASN A 81 3.51 -5.98 -7.44
C ASN A 81 3.82 -5.11 -8.69
N GLY A 82 4.54 -4.00 -8.52
CA GLY A 82 4.94 -3.14 -9.63
C GLY A 82 3.98 -2.00 -9.96
N LEU A 83 2.86 -1.89 -9.25
CA LEU A 83 1.91 -0.79 -9.40
C LEU A 83 2.44 0.48 -8.74
N CYS A 84 2.22 1.61 -9.40
CA CYS A 84 2.48 2.95 -8.87
C CYS A 84 1.16 3.70 -8.71
N VAL A 85 0.90 4.23 -7.53
CA VAL A 85 -0.19 5.14 -7.24
C VAL A 85 0.37 6.56 -7.23
N ILE A 86 -0.24 7.46 -8.00
CA ILE A 86 0.21 8.85 -8.14
C ILE A 86 -0.81 9.78 -7.50
N GLY A 87 -0.32 10.82 -6.82
CA GLY A 87 -1.15 11.92 -6.36
C GLY A 87 -0.33 13.16 -5.99
N LEU A 88 -0.99 14.12 -5.35
CA LEU A 88 -0.37 15.39 -4.96
C LEU A 88 0.33 15.26 -3.61
N ALA A 89 1.57 15.73 -3.53
CA ALA A 89 2.30 15.74 -2.28
C ALA A 89 1.81 16.87 -1.36
N PRO A 90 1.94 16.77 -0.03
CA PRO A 90 1.36 17.71 0.92
C PRO A 90 1.79 19.18 0.73
N THR A 91 2.99 19.45 0.21
CA THR A 91 3.49 20.81 -0.02
C THR A 91 3.16 21.37 -1.41
N HIS A 92 2.37 20.65 -2.20
CA HIS A 92 1.99 21.08 -3.55
C HIS A 92 1.27 22.44 -3.51
N ILE A 93 1.58 23.32 -4.46
CA ILE A 93 1.07 24.70 -4.53
C ILE A 93 -0.47 24.79 -4.53
N ALA A 94 -1.16 23.80 -5.12
CA ALA A 94 -2.62 23.72 -5.11
C ALA A 94 -3.24 23.66 -3.69
N PHE A 95 -2.48 23.24 -2.67
CA PHE A 95 -2.93 23.23 -1.28
C PHE A 95 -2.62 24.52 -0.53
N LYS A 96 -1.70 25.35 -1.06
CA LYS A 96 -1.36 26.66 -0.47
C LYS A 96 -2.40 27.73 -0.79
N ASP A 97 -3.16 27.54 -1.85
CA ASP A 97 -4.26 28.43 -2.22
C ASP A 97 -5.34 28.40 -1.11
N SER A 98 -5.63 29.57 -0.53
CA SER A 98 -6.58 29.74 0.57
C SER A 98 -8.00 29.39 0.16
N SER A 99 -8.30 29.45 -1.13
CA SER A 99 -9.60 29.11 -1.71
C SER A 99 -9.86 27.60 -1.80
N GLY A 100 -8.83 26.77 -1.67
CA GLY A 100 -8.93 25.32 -1.79
C GLY A 100 -9.16 24.83 -3.23
N ILE A 101 -9.18 23.50 -3.38
CA ILE A 101 -9.43 22.86 -4.68
C ILE A 101 -10.93 22.91 -4.97
N THR A 102 -11.29 23.50 -6.11
CA THR A 102 -12.69 23.70 -6.52
C THR A 102 -13.17 22.61 -7.46
N ALA A 103 -12.29 22.11 -8.34
CA ALA A 103 -12.64 21.07 -9.30
C ALA A 103 -11.40 20.28 -9.76
N VAL A 104 -11.63 19.05 -10.21
CA VAL A 104 -10.62 18.21 -10.88
C VAL A 104 -11.18 17.77 -12.22
N ASP A 105 -10.45 18.07 -13.29
CA ASP A 105 -10.84 17.76 -14.66
C ASP A 105 -9.84 16.77 -15.29
N PHE A 106 -10.33 15.61 -15.70
CA PHE A 106 -9.53 14.59 -16.39
C PHE A 106 -9.49 14.79 -17.92
N ASN A 107 -10.16 15.81 -18.44
CA ASN A 107 -10.06 16.21 -19.83
C ASN A 107 -8.89 17.18 -20.04
N VAL A 108 -7.74 16.61 -20.40
CA VAL A 108 -6.51 17.37 -20.67
C VAL A 108 -6.35 17.77 -22.14
N GLY A 109 -7.47 17.98 -22.85
CA GLY A 109 -7.54 18.59 -24.18
C GLY A 109 -7.40 17.65 -25.38
N LYS A 110 -6.66 16.53 -25.26
CA LYS A 110 -6.56 15.52 -26.35
C LYS A 110 -7.48 14.33 -26.18
N SER A 111 -7.87 14.02 -24.94
CA SER A 111 -8.72 12.87 -24.60
C SER A 111 -9.10 12.95 -23.12
N ASP A 112 -10.33 12.59 -22.81
CA ASP A 112 -10.79 12.44 -21.43
C ASP A 112 -10.23 11.15 -20.81
N ARG A 113 -9.42 11.29 -19.76
CA ARG A 113 -8.78 10.15 -19.11
C ARG A 113 -9.75 9.31 -18.27
N SER A 114 -10.88 9.87 -17.85
CA SER A 114 -11.90 9.17 -17.06
C SER A 114 -12.65 8.10 -17.87
N SER A 115 -12.72 8.30 -19.18
CA SER A 115 -13.41 7.38 -20.09
C SER A 115 -12.66 6.06 -20.35
N PHE A 116 -11.36 5.99 -20.01
CA PHE A 116 -10.55 4.81 -20.29
C PHE A 116 -10.81 3.71 -19.27
N LYS A 117 -11.40 2.61 -19.75
CA LYS A 117 -11.53 1.38 -18.97
C LYS A 117 -10.60 0.30 -19.51
N VAL A 118 -9.58 -0.03 -18.71
CA VAL A 118 -8.66 -1.12 -19.02
C VAL A 118 -9.35 -2.46 -18.75
N THR A 119 -9.30 -3.37 -19.73
CA THR A 119 -10.01 -4.66 -19.63
C THR A 119 -9.12 -5.86 -19.98
N GLY A 120 -9.38 -6.99 -19.30
CA GLY A 120 -8.79 -8.30 -19.58
C GLY A 120 -7.31 -8.46 -19.18
N LYS A 121 -6.82 -9.71 -19.23
CA LYS A 121 -5.45 -10.11 -18.83
C LYS A 121 -4.33 -9.36 -19.56
N ARG A 122 -4.60 -8.90 -20.79
CA ARG A 122 -3.64 -8.16 -21.64
C ARG A 122 -3.74 -6.64 -21.51
N LYS A 123 -4.51 -6.13 -20.53
CA LYS A 123 -4.75 -4.68 -20.32
C LYS A 123 -5.17 -3.98 -21.60
N LYS A 124 -6.15 -4.56 -22.28
CA LYS A 124 -6.68 -4.03 -23.54
C LYS A 124 -7.18 -2.61 -23.29
N ASN A 125 -6.85 -1.69 -24.21
CA ASN A 125 -7.12 -0.25 -24.12
C ASN A 125 -6.31 0.54 -23.08
N ALA A 126 -5.34 -0.09 -22.39
CA ALA A 126 -4.44 0.66 -21.53
C ALA A 126 -3.58 1.60 -22.36
N GLN A 127 -3.63 2.88 -22.00
CA GLN A 127 -2.85 3.90 -22.68
C GLN A 127 -1.47 4.00 -22.04
N PHE A 128 -0.46 4.08 -22.90
CA PHE A 128 0.91 4.22 -22.45
C PHE A 128 1.25 5.70 -22.26
N PHE A 129 1.71 6.05 -21.06
CA PHE A 129 2.04 7.41 -20.66
C PHE A 129 3.54 7.55 -20.47
N GLU A 130 4.07 8.66 -20.96
CA GLU A 130 5.41 9.16 -20.63
C GLU A 130 5.36 9.98 -19.33
N PRO A 131 6.49 10.17 -18.62
CA PRO A 131 6.51 10.88 -17.33
C PRO A 131 5.87 12.27 -17.37
N ASN A 132 6.03 13.00 -18.47
CA ASN A 132 5.49 14.34 -18.68
C ASN A 132 4.03 14.37 -19.17
N SER A 133 3.39 13.22 -19.36
CA SER A 133 2.01 13.12 -19.86
C SER A 133 1.04 13.70 -18.83
N ALA A 134 0.18 14.61 -19.25
CA ALA A 134 -0.87 15.18 -18.40
C ALA A 134 -1.95 14.14 -18.10
N ILE A 135 -2.29 13.99 -16.81
CA ILE A 135 -3.37 13.11 -16.34
C ILE A 135 -4.65 13.92 -16.14
N CYS A 136 -4.57 14.96 -15.29
CA CYS A 136 -5.69 15.81 -14.96
C CYS A 136 -5.25 17.24 -14.69
N LYS A 137 -6.24 18.13 -14.62
CA LYS A 137 -6.12 19.53 -14.29
C LYS A 137 -6.84 19.75 -12.96
N VAL A 138 -6.09 20.15 -11.94
CA VAL A 138 -6.61 20.51 -10.63
C VAL A 138 -6.85 22.02 -10.64
N CYS A 139 -8.11 22.44 -10.48
CA CYS A 139 -8.52 23.82 -10.49
C CYS A 139 -8.73 24.31 -9.05
N THR A 140 -8.21 25.50 -8.78
CA THR A 140 -8.56 26.29 -7.61
C THR A 140 -9.42 27.48 -8.07
N LYS A 141 -9.74 28.42 -7.17
CA LYS A 141 -10.51 29.61 -7.55
C LYS A 141 -9.73 30.53 -8.49
N ASP A 142 -8.42 30.64 -8.26
CA ASP A 142 -7.58 31.64 -8.91
C ASP A 142 -6.65 31.03 -9.99
N ALA A 143 -6.40 29.72 -9.92
CA ALA A 143 -5.42 29.06 -10.79
C ALA A 143 -5.82 27.64 -11.20
N SER A 144 -5.02 27.06 -12.08
CA SER A 144 -5.14 25.65 -12.43
C SER A 144 -3.79 24.99 -12.64
N TYR A 145 -3.67 23.76 -12.17
CA TYR A 145 -2.42 23.03 -12.07
C TYR A 145 -2.55 21.70 -12.83
N ILE A 146 -1.62 21.47 -13.76
CA ILE A 146 -1.60 20.22 -14.54
C ILE A 146 -0.80 19.18 -13.76
N VAL A 147 -1.48 18.10 -13.39
CA VAL A 147 -0.88 16.92 -12.78
C VAL A 147 -0.40 15.98 -13.87
N ARG A 148 0.79 15.41 -13.69
CA ARG A 148 1.46 14.58 -14.70
C ARG A 148 1.75 13.19 -14.16
N CYS A 149 2.10 12.29 -15.08
CA CYS A 149 2.29 10.88 -14.74
C CYS A 149 3.48 10.63 -13.81
N SER A 150 4.54 11.42 -13.89
CA SER A 150 5.80 11.28 -13.12
C SER A 150 6.59 9.99 -13.43
N VAL A 151 5.91 8.91 -13.79
CA VAL A 151 6.47 7.62 -14.17
C VAL A 151 6.01 7.23 -15.57
N LYS A 152 6.90 6.56 -16.31
CA LYS A 152 6.58 5.99 -17.62
C LYS A 152 5.86 4.65 -17.43
N GLY A 153 4.66 4.47 -17.99
CA GLY A 153 3.91 3.24 -17.79
C GLY A 153 2.53 3.20 -18.42
N SER A 154 1.83 2.07 -18.25
CA SER A 154 0.44 1.93 -18.69
C SER A 154 -0.51 2.49 -17.64
N LEU A 155 -1.33 3.48 -18.00
CA LEU A 155 -2.41 3.97 -17.15
C LEU A 155 -3.47 2.88 -17.01
N LEU A 156 -3.79 2.51 -15.78
CA LEU A 156 -4.78 1.49 -15.46
C LEU A 156 -6.09 2.08 -14.99
N GLU A 157 -6.00 3.13 -14.18
CA GLU A 157 -7.14 3.73 -13.52
C GLU A 157 -6.88 5.21 -13.23
N VAL A 158 -7.93 6.00 -13.28
CA VAL A 158 -7.98 7.36 -12.73
C VAL A 158 -9.13 7.44 -11.73
N ASN A 159 -8.98 8.26 -10.70
CA ASN A 159 -9.99 8.42 -9.67
C ASN A 159 -11.07 9.42 -10.11
N ASP A 160 -12.06 8.93 -10.85
CA ASP A 160 -13.19 9.72 -11.36
C ASP A 160 -14.04 10.36 -10.24
N ARG A 161 -13.98 9.82 -9.01
CA ARG A 161 -14.63 10.40 -7.82
C ARG A 161 -14.17 11.84 -7.56
N LEU A 162 -12.92 12.18 -7.92
CA LEU A 162 -12.38 13.53 -7.74
C LEU A 162 -13.12 14.60 -8.54
N MET A 163 -13.83 14.23 -9.61
CA MET A 163 -14.70 15.16 -10.35
C MET A 163 -15.92 15.60 -9.53
N LYS A 164 -16.40 14.73 -8.63
CA LYS A 164 -17.55 14.99 -7.76
C LYS A 164 -17.14 15.46 -6.38
N GLN A 165 -15.98 15.00 -5.90
CA GLN A 165 -15.45 15.19 -4.55
C GLN A 165 -13.98 15.63 -4.59
N PRO A 166 -13.68 16.86 -5.05
CA PRO A 166 -12.32 17.37 -5.13
C PRO A 166 -11.62 17.47 -3.76
N GLU A 167 -12.37 17.56 -2.66
CA GLU A 167 -11.88 17.65 -1.29
C GLU A 167 -11.05 16.42 -0.86
N LEU A 168 -11.23 15.27 -1.51
CA LEU A 168 -10.48 14.05 -1.23
C LEU A 168 -8.97 14.25 -1.46
N LEU A 169 -8.59 15.08 -2.43
CA LEU A 169 -7.19 15.40 -2.71
C LEU A 169 -6.49 16.06 -1.52
N LYS A 170 -7.22 16.86 -0.73
CA LYS A 170 -6.65 17.57 0.43
C LYS A 170 -6.77 16.75 1.71
N ASN A 171 -7.95 16.19 1.96
CA ASN A 171 -8.26 15.56 3.25
C ASN A 171 -7.67 14.15 3.38
N VAL A 172 -7.66 13.39 2.29
CA VAL A 172 -7.29 11.96 2.32
C VAL A 172 -6.36 11.61 1.15
N ALA A 173 -5.44 12.51 0.81
CA ALA A 173 -4.52 12.39 -0.32
C ALA A 173 -3.86 11.00 -0.40
N HIS A 174 -3.32 10.52 0.72
CA HIS A 174 -2.57 9.28 0.83
C HIS A 174 -3.44 7.99 0.74
N ARG A 175 -4.78 8.08 0.75
CA ARG A 175 -5.68 6.94 0.58
C ARG A 175 -6.66 7.16 -0.57
N GLU A 176 -7.79 7.81 -0.30
CA GLU A 176 -8.87 7.96 -1.28
C GLU A 176 -8.65 9.09 -2.27
N GLY A 177 -7.73 10.01 -1.97
CA GLY A 177 -7.37 11.14 -2.81
C GLY A 177 -6.31 10.85 -3.87
N TYR A 178 -6.03 9.58 -4.21
CA TYR A 178 -5.13 9.27 -5.32
C TYR A 178 -5.70 9.79 -6.65
N ILE A 179 -4.82 10.09 -7.59
CA ILE A 179 -5.21 10.63 -8.90
C ILE A 179 -5.24 9.51 -9.94
N ALA A 180 -4.21 8.67 -9.96
CA ALA A 180 -4.08 7.61 -10.96
C ALA A 180 -3.29 6.41 -10.46
N ILE A 181 -3.58 5.26 -11.06
CA ILE A 181 -2.82 4.02 -10.90
C ILE A 181 -2.16 3.67 -12.24
N VAL A 182 -0.85 3.52 -12.22
CA VAL A 182 -0.02 3.27 -13.40
C VAL A 182 0.84 2.05 -13.17
N MET A 183 1.01 1.22 -14.20
CA MET A 183 1.98 0.13 -14.17
C MET A 183 3.19 0.44 -15.06
N PRO A 184 4.33 0.87 -14.48
CA PRO A 184 5.59 0.99 -15.21
C PRO A 184 6.17 -0.38 -15.58
N LYS A 185 7.02 -0.41 -16.61
CA LYS A 185 7.86 -1.57 -16.89
C LYS A 185 9.01 -1.63 -15.87
N PRO A 186 9.49 -2.82 -15.46
CA PRO A 186 10.59 -2.93 -14.50
C PRO A 186 11.84 -2.13 -14.90
N ALA A 187 12.22 -2.16 -16.19
CA ALA A 187 13.38 -1.42 -16.70
C ALA A 187 13.20 0.11 -16.64
N ASP A 188 11.98 0.60 -16.86
CA ASP A 188 11.68 2.04 -16.81
C ASP A 188 11.63 2.54 -15.36
N TRP A 189 11.21 1.67 -14.43
CA TRP A 189 11.17 1.99 -13.00
C TRP A 189 12.55 2.27 -12.41
N VAL A 190 13.55 1.46 -12.75
CA VAL A 190 14.92 1.64 -12.23
C VAL A 190 15.45 3.03 -12.57
N LYS A 191 15.20 3.50 -13.80
CA LYS A 191 15.63 4.83 -14.27
C LYS A 191 14.94 5.97 -13.55
N VAL A 192 13.61 5.89 -13.38
CA VAL A 192 12.87 6.98 -12.72
C VAL A 192 13.12 7.01 -11.22
N LYS A 193 13.37 5.85 -10.59
CA LYS A 193 13.64 5.76 -9.15
C LYS A 193 14.81 6.66 -8.71
N GLU A 194 15.85 6.78 -9.53
CA GLU A 194 17.02 7.64 -9.26
C GLU A 194 16.66 9.13 -9.23
N SER A 195 15.59 9.54 -9.89
CA SER A 195 15.10 10.93 -9.90
C SER A 195 14.09 11.24 -8.79
N LEU A 196 13.65 10.23 -8.04
CA LEU A 196 12.64 10.37 -7.00
C LEU A 196 13.29 10.37 -5.61
N LEU A 197 12.73 11.16 -4.71
CA LEU A 197 13.16 11.23 -3.32
C LEU A 197 12.40 10.24 -2.46
N SER A 198 13.07 9.68 -1.46
CA SER A 198 12.42 9.00 -0.34
C SER A 198 11.62 9.98 0.53
N LEU A 199 10.77 9.45 1.41
CA LEU A 199 10.02 10.26 2.37
C LEU A 199 10.92 11.15 3.24
N GLU A 200 12.04 10.61 3.73
CA GLU A 200 12.96 11.34 4.61
C GLU A 200 13.68 12.46 3.88
N GLU A 201 14.15 12.21 2.65
CA GLU A 201 14.80 13.21 1.80
C GLU A 201 13.82 14.33 1.43
N TYR A 202 12.59 13.96 1.09
CA TYR A 202 11.55 14.93 0.75
C TYR A 202 11.18 15.83 1.93
N LYS A 203 11.01 15.25 3.12
CA LYS A 203 10.79 15.99 4.38
C LYS A 203 11.92 16.98 4.65
N ARG A 204 13.17 16.55 4.49
CA ARG A 204 14.35 17.41 4.65
C ARG A 204 14.38 18.55 3.63
N LEU A 205 14.04 18.27 2.37
CA LEU A 205 14.02 19.28 1.30
C LEU A 205 12.93 20.33 1.50
N ARG A 206 11.76 19.93 2.00
CA ARG A 206 10.60 20.82 2.19
C ARG A 206 10.45 21.36 3.61
N GLU A 207 11.33 20.98 4.52
CA GLU A 207 11.30 21.34 5.94
C GLU A 207 9.97 20.94 6.62
N VAL A 208 9.44 19.75 6.31
CA VAL A 208 8.16 19.20 6.82
C VAL A 208 8.35 17.91 7.61
#